data_AF-A0A0N0ZAJ9-F1
#
_entry.id   AF-A0A0N0ZAJ9-F1
#
_cell.length_a   1.000
_cell.length_b   1.000
_cell.length_c   1.000
_cell.angle_alpha   90.00
_cell.angle_beta   90.00
_cell.angle_gamma   90.00
#
_symmetry.space_group_name_H-M   'P 1'
#
loop_
_entity.id
_entity.type
_entity.pdbx_description
1 polymer ?
#
loop_
_entity_poly.entity_id
_entity_poly.type
_entity_poly.pdbx_seq_one_letter_code
_entity_poly.pdbx_strand_id
1 'polypeptide(L)'
;MSVPVDLRWPISDDSIPFVNNAVNTMVSKNWRALRMYDQMFQQYYSQLNFKVAFRDDQPETAKIYRRFDDYPGASKDKKISHEMVEKNLAQWQTLNIQQQADDTISAKPLDHPNRQLIIPRQRLQ
;
A
#
# COMPACT_ATOMS: atom_id res chain seq x y z
N MET A 1 -0.13 -20.21 21.77
CA MET A 1 1.18 -19.53 21.91
C MET A 1 0.94 -18.03 21.99
N SER A 2 1.54 -17.34 22.96
CA SER A 2 1.49 -15.88 23.09
C SER A 2 2.92 -15.35 23.04
N VAL A 3 3.16 -14.32 22.23
CA VAL A 3 4.48 -13.68 22.11
C VAL A 3 4.30 -12.21 22.48
N PRO A 4 5.18 -11.64 23.32
CA PRO A 4 5.18 -10.20 23.57
C PRO A 4 5.42 -9.43 22.26
N VAL A 5 4.55 -8.47 21.98
CA VAL A 5 4.65 -7.53 20.85
C VAL A 5 4.58 -6.10 21.38
N ASP A 6 5.15 -5.14 20.63
CA ASP A 6 4.94 -3.73 20.95
C ASP A 6 3.49 -3.36 20.61
N LEU A 7 2.67 -3.24 21.66
CA LEU A 7 1.22 -3.00 21.62
C LEU A 7 0.81 -1.73 20.86
N ARG A 8 1.78 -0.87 20.55
CA ARG A 8 1.52 0.33 19.77
C ARG A 8 1.35 0.01 18.28
N TRP A 9 1.84 -1.12 17.77
CA TRP A 9 1.88 -1.47 16.34
C TRP A 9 0.65 -2.14 15.74
N PRO A 10 -0.11 -2.98 16.46
CA PRO A 10 -1.37 -3.49 15.94
C PRO A 10 -2.29 -2.31 15.57
N ILE A 11 -2.78 -2.31 14.33
CA ILE A 11 -3.64 -1.28 13.75
C ILE A 11 -5.00 -1.92 13.45
N SER A 12 -6.09 -1.20 13.73
CA SER A 12 -7.43 -1.65 13.35
C SER A 12 -7.67 -1.48 11.86
N ASP A 13 -8.31 -2.48 11.27
CA ASP A 13 -8.80 -2.49 9.89
C ASP A 13 -10.25 -3.02 9.87
N ASP A 14 -10.80 -3.24 8.68
CA ASP A 14 -12.18 -3.70 8.52
C ASP A 14 -12.41 -5.14 9.00
N SER A 15 -11.35 -5.95 9.05
CA SER A 15 -11.41 -7.33 9.52
C SER A 15 -11.27 -7.43 11.05
N ILE A 16 -10.45 -6.55 11.66
CA ILE A 16 -10.21 -6.54 13.11
C ILE A 16 -10.38 -5.11 13.67
N PRO A 17 -11.64 -4.63 13.79
CA PRO A 17 -11.94 -3.23 14.06
C PRO A 17 -11.69 -2.78 15.51
N PHE A 18 -11.49 -3.74 16.42
CA PHE A 18 -11.43 -3.52 17.87
C PHE A 18 -10.00 -3.46 18.45
N VAL A 19 -8.98 -3.59 17.60
CA VAL A 19 -7.58 -3.53 18.01
C VAL A 19 -7.15 -2.08 18.21
N ASN A 20 -6.44 -1.83 19.33
CA ASN A 20 -5.81 -0.56 19.64
C ASN A 20 -6.79 0.65 19.58
N ASN A 21 -7.95 0.52 20.24
CA ASN A 21 -8.98 1.56 20.28
C ASN A 21 -8.51 2.90 20.86
N ALA A 22 -7.38 2.92 21.58
CA ALA A 22 -6.74 4.13 22.09
C ALA A 22 -5.96 4.93 21.01
N VAL A 23 -5.95 4.48 19.75
CA VAL A 23 -5.24 5.14 18.65
C VAL A 23 -5.61 6.62 18.47
N ASN A 24 -6.82 7.00 18.90
CA ASN A 24 -7.33 8.37 18.84
C ASN A 24 -6.57 9.37 19.71
N THR A 25 -5.84 8.93 20.74
CA THR A 25 -5.06 9.75 21.68
C THR A 25 -3.55 9.51 21.60
N MET A 26 -3.10 8.64 20.70
CA MET A 26 -1.67 8.34 20.53
C MET A 26 -0.93 9.45 19.78
N VAL A 27 0.32 9.73 20.17
CA VAL A 27 1.22 10.63 19.43
C VAL A 27 1.46 10.17 17.98
N SER A 28 1.38 8.86 17.73
CA SER A 28 1.54 8.24 16.39
C SER A 28 0.23 8.04 15.62
N LYS A 29 -0.86 8.70 16.04
CA LYS A 29 -2.20 8.58 15.44
C LYS A 29 -2.20 8.74 13.92
N ASN A 30 -1.41 9.67 13.39
CA ASN A 30 -1.29 9.94 11.96
C ASN A 30 -0.87 8.71 11.13
N TRP A 31 -0.11 7.78 11.71
CA TRP A 31 0.35 6.57 11.02
C TRP A 31 -0.53 5.34 11.27
N ARG A 32 -1.43 5.40 12.26
CA ARG A 32 -2.09 4.21 12.81
C ARG A 32 -3.60 4.27 12.84
N ALA A 33 -4.18 5.46 12.61
CA ALA A 33 -5.62 5.66 12.65
C ALA A 33 -6.25 5.65 11.24
N LEU A 34 -5.72 4.85 10.31
CA LEU A 34 -6.20 4.82 8.92
C LEU A 34 -7.71 4.54 8.85
N ARG A 35 -8.20 3.52 9.55
CA ARG A 35 -9.62 3.21 9.63
C ARG A 35 -10.45 4.35 10.25
N MET A 36 -9.93 5.00 11.28
CA MET A 36 -10.61 6.15 11.90
C MET A 36 -10.73 7.31 10.91
N TYR A 37 -9.66 7.62 10.16
CA TYR A 37 -9.70 8.67 9.15
C TYR A 37 -10.63 8.32 7.98
N ASP A 38 -10.65 7.05 7.55
CA ASP A 38 -11.60 6.57 6.54
C ASP A 38 -13.06 6.74 7.00
N GLN A 39 -13.38 6.34 8.23
CA GLN A 39 -14.71 6.54 8.83
C GLN A 39 -15.10 8.02 8.92
N MET A 40 -14.18 8.87 9.40
CA MET A 40 -14.40 10.32 9.44
C MET A 40 -14.64 10.85 8.02
N PHE A 41 -13.83 10.44 7.05
CA PHE A 41 -13.93 10.91 5.68
C PHE A 41 -15.27 10.51 5.04
N GLN A 42 -15.71 9.27 5.23
CA GLN A 42 -17.02 8.80 4.76
C GLN A 42 -18.18 9.56 5.42
N GLN A 43 -18.05 9.91 6.70
CA GLN A 43 -19.05 10.71 7.41
C GLN A 43 -19.13 12.15 6.89
N TYR A 44 -17.98 12.79 6.67
CA TYR A 44 -17.92 14.18 6.20
C TYR A 44 -18.23 14.33 4.71
N TYR A 45 -17.87 13.34 3.90
CA TYR A 45 -17.99 13.36 2.44
C TYR A 45 -18.83 12.20 1.92
N SER A 46 -20.10 12.13 2.34
CA SER A 46 -21.01 11.01 2.03
C SER A 46 -21.29 10.80 0.54
N GLN A 47 -21.00 11.80 -0.31
CA GLN A 47 -21.17 11.74 -1.76
C GLN A 47 -19.88 11.34 -2.49
N LEU A 48 -18.74 11.22 -1.78
CA LEU A 48 -17.45 10.97 -2.41
C LEU A 48 -17.28 9.47 -2.65
N ASN A 49 -17.22 9.10 -3.93
CA ASN A 49 -17.17 7.72 -4.37
C ASN A 49 -15.79 7.38 -4.94
N PHE A 50 -14.98 6.65 -4.17
CA PHE A 50 -13.68 6.16 -4.62
C PHE A 50 -13.77 4.92 -5.53
N LYS A 51 -14.97 4.41 -5.81
CA LYS A 51 -15.21 3.29 -6.74
C LYS A 51 -15.46 3.76 -8.17
N VAL A 52 -15.39 5.07 -8.43
CA VAL A 52 -15.48 5.60 -9.79
C VAL A 52 -14.23 5.17 -10.56
N ALA A 53 -14.43 4.66 -11.77
CA ALA A 53 -13.31 4.28 -12.62
C ALA A 53 -12.40 5.49 -12.86
N PHE A 54 -11.10 5.24 -12.81
CA PHE A 54 -10.09 6.24 -13.14
C PHE A 54 -10.27 6.73 -14.58
N ARG A 55 -10.34 8.06 -14.76
CA ARG A 55 -10.47 8.71 -16.07
C ARG A 55 -9.53 9.90 -16.15
N ASP A 56 -8.44 9.72 -16.90
CA ASP A 56 -7.46 10.75 -17.22
C ASP A 56 -7.74 11.44 -18.57
N ASP A 57 -8.78 11.01 -19.28
CA ASP A 57 -9.22 11.53 -20.56
C ASP A 57 -10.22 12.69 -20.45
N GLN A 58 -10.75 12.97 -19.26
CA GLN A 58 -11.67 14.08 -19.01
C GLN A 58 -10.93 15.41 -18.81
N PRO A 59 -11.35 16.52 -19.45
CA PRO A 59 -10.65 17.81 -19.37
C PRO A 59 -10.41 18.33 -17.94
N GLU A 60 -11.32 18.04 -17.02
CA GLU A 60 -11.31 18.49 -15.63
C GLU A 60 -10.24 17.78 -14.79
N THR A 61 -10.00 16.49 -15.03
CA THR A 61 -9.08 15.65 -14.25
C THR A 61 -7.73 15.47 -14.96
N ALA A 62 -7.70 15.49 -16.29
CA ALA A 62 -6.50 15.31 -17.11
C ALA A 62 -5.35 16.28 -16.77
N LYS A 63 -5.67 17.50 -16.32
CA LYS A 63 -4.65 18.49 -15.92
C LYS A 63 -3.98 18.13 -14.60
N ILE A 64 -4.72 17.55 -13.67
CA ILE A 64 -4.19 17.12 -12.36
C ILE A 64 -3.27 15.92 -12.58
N TYR A 65 -3.69 14.95 -13.38
CA TYR A 65 -2.90 13.75 -13.66
C TYR A 65 -1.63 14.03 -14.45
N ARG A 66 -1.70 14.84 -15.52
CA ARG A 66 -0.47 15.24 -16.24
C ARG A 66 0.57 15.88 -15.32
N ARG A 67 0.13 16.79 -14.42
CA ARG A 67 1.03 17.38 -13.42
C ARG A 67 1.58 16.35 -12.44
N PHE A 68 0.77 15.37 -12.06
CA PHE A 68 1.20 14.28 -11.20
C PHE A 68 2.22 13.37 -11.89
N ASP A 69 2.09 13.10 -13.18
CA ASP A 69 3.06 12.29 -13.96
C ASP A 69 4.35 13.06 -14.26
N ASP A 70 4.25 14.37 -14.50
CA ASP A 70 5.41 15.24 -14.71
C ASP A 70 6.30 15.31 -13.45
N TYR A 71 5.71 15.28 -12.25
CA TYR A 71 6.41 15.43 -10.96
C TYR A 71 7.45 14.34 -10.64
N PRO A 72 7.16 13.03 -10.74
CA PRO A 72 8.14 11.95 -10.58
C PRO A 72 9.11 11.83 -11.77
N GLY A 73 9.01 12.72 -12.77
CA GLY A 73 9.89 12.74 -13.94
C GLY A 73 9.55 11.69 -14.98
N ALA A 74 8.26 11.30 -15.10
CA ALA A 74 7.80 10.47 -16.21
C ALA A 74 7.78 11.30 -17.50
N SER A 75 8.94 11.46 -18.12
CA SER A 75 9.07 12.17 -19.40
C SER A 75 9.03 11.19 -20.57
N LYS A 76 8.25 11.54 -21.60
CA LYS A 76 8.27 10.85 -22.90
C LYS A 76 9.61 10.95 -23.61
N ASP A 77 10.43 11.94 -23.26
CA ASP A 77 11.76 12.18 -23.84
C ASP A 77 12.86 11.37 -23.14
N LYS A 78 12.52 10.68 -22.05
CA LYS A 78 13.47 9.80 -21.35
C LYS A 78 13.79 8.60 -22.22
N LYS A 79 15.01 8.57 -22.77
CA LYS A 79 15.51 7.44 -23.54
C LYS A 79 15.61 6.21 -22.64
N ILE A 80 14.82 5.17 -22.95
CA ILE A 80 14.90 3.87 -22.30
C ILE A 80 15.98 3.05 -23.01
N SER A 81 17.10 2.79 -22.34
CA SER A 81 18.16 1.93 -22.88
C SER A 81 17.85 0.45 -22.66
N HIS A 82 18.53 -0.42 -23.41
CA HIS A 82 18.45 -1.87 -23.22
C HIS A 82 18.84 -2.28 -21.79
N GLU A 83 19.92 -1.71 -21.25
CA GLU A 83 20.40 -1.97 -19.89
C GLU A 83 19.34 -1.64 -18.81
N MET A 84 18.56 -0.56 -18.99
CA MET A 84 17.47 -0.22 -18.08
C MET A 84 16.36 -1.27 -18.10
N VAL A 85 16.05 -1.80 -19.28
CA VAL A 85 15.06 -2.87 -19.44
C VAL A 85 15.55 -4.15 -18.78
N GLU A 86 16.80 -4.55 -19.04
CA GLU A 86 17.40 -5.75 -18.44
C GLU A 86 17.45 -5.67 -16.92
N LYS A 87 17.83 -4.51 -16.36
CA LYS A 87 17.84 -4.28 -14.92
C LYS A 87 16.44 -4.44 -14.31
N ASN A 88 15.42 -3.83 -14.92
CA ASN A 88 14.04 -3.94 -14.44
C ASN A 88 13.50 -5.36 -14.59
N LEU A 89 13.84 -6.05 -15.68
CA LEU A 89 13.45 -7.44 -15.92
C LEU A 89 14.07 -8.37 -14.88
N ALA A 90 15.35 -8.21 -14.57
CA ALA A 90 16.02 -8.98 -13.53
C ALA A 90 15.37 -8.77 -12.16
N GLN A 91 15.01 -7.54 -11.80
CA GLN A 91 14.27 -7.24 -10.57
C GLN A 91 12.89 -7.89 -10.55
N TRP A 92 12.13 -7.77 -11.64
CA TRP A 92 10.81 -8.38 -11.78
C TRP A 92 10.85 -9.90 -11.59
N GLN A 93 11.84 -10.57 -12.20
CA GLN A 93 12.03 -12.02 -12.07
C GLN A 93 12.24 -12.46 -10.61
N THR A 94 12.85 -11.62 -9.76
CA THR A 94 13.04 -11.95 -8.32
C THR A 94 11.73 -12.01 -7.52
N LEU A 95 10.65 -11.40 -8.02
CA LEU A 95 9.33 -11.44 -7.38
C LEU A 95 8.65 -12.79 -7.56
N ASN A 96 9.09 -13.60 -8.54
CA ASN A 96 8.57 -14.93 -8.85
C ASN A 96 7.04 -14.98 -8.93
N ILE A 97 6.45 -13.99 -9.63
CA ILE A 97 5.00 -13.88 -9.81
C ILE A 97 4.55 -14.92 -10.83
N GLN A 98 3.61 -15.79 -10.43
CA GLN A 98 3.07 -16.87 -11.25
C GLN A 98 1.55 -16.93 -11.10
N GLN A 99 0.84 -17.05 -12.22
CA GLN A 99 -0.58 -17.40 -12.23
C GLN A 99 -0.72 -18.91 -12.09
N GLN A 100 -1.59 -19.33 -11.17
CA GLN A 100 -1.91 -20.72 -10.89
C GLN A 100 -3.06 -21.21 -11.77
N ALA A 101 -3.31 -22.52 -11.80
CA ALA A 101 -4.37 -23.13 -12.61
C ALA A 101 -5.79 -22.73 -12.19
N ASP A 102 -5.95 -22.22 -10.96
CA ASP A 102 -7.22 -21.73 -10.40
C ASP A 102 -7.36 -20.20 -10.52
N ASP A 103 -6.58 -19.56 -11.41
CA ASP A 103 -6.49 -18.12 -11.61
C ASP A 103 -5.99 -17.31 -10.41
N THR A 104 -5.51 -17.96 -9.35
CA THR A 104 -4.84 -17.25 -8.25
C THR A 104 -3.42 -16.84 -8.64
N ILE A 105 -2.89 -15.82 -7.96
CA ILE A 105 -1.52 -15.35 -8.17
C ILE A 105 -0.68 -15.73 -6.96
N SER A 106 0.42 -16.43 -7.20
CA SER A 106 1.47 -16.69 -6.20
C SER A 106 2.70 -15.83 -6.49
N ALA A 107 3.40 -15.39 -5.44
CA ALA A 107 4.63 -14.62 -5.57
C ALA A 107 5.50 -14.76 -4.31
N LYS A 108 6.73 -14.25 -4.36
CA LYS A 108 7.52 -14.02 -3.16
C LYS A 108 6.77 -13.04 -2.24
N PRO A 109 6.58 -13.35 -0.94
CA PRO A 109 5.89 -12.45 -0.02
C PRO A 109 6.58 -11.09 0.06
N LEU A 110 5.82 -10.02 -0.15
CA LEU A 110 6.25 -8.66 0.14
C LEU A 110 5.84 -8.32 1.57
N ASP A 111 6.80 -7.81 2.34
CA ASP A 111 6.60 -7.54 3.74
C ASP A 111 7.08 -6.14 4.09
N HIS A 112 6.29 -5.42 4.88
CA HIS A 112 6.67 -4.10 5.33
C HIS A 112 7.79 -4.23 6.38
N PRO A 113 8.88 -3.43 6.33
CA PRO A 113 10.01 -3.56 7.25
C PRO A 113 9.61 -3.59 8.73
N ASN A 114 8.57 -2.85 9.11
CA ASN A 114 8.06 -2.78 10.48
C ASN A 114 7.22 -4.00 10.94
N ARG A 115 6.89 -4.96 10.08
CA ARG A 115 6.15 -6.18 10.52
C ARG A 115 6.97 -7.02 11.50
N GLN A 116 8.30 -6.90 11.47
CA GLN A 116 9.21 -7.52 12.45
C GLN A 116 8.97 -7.03 13.88
N LEU A 117 8.32 -5.86 14.06
CA LEU A 117 7.95 -5.32 15.37
C LEU A 117 6.66 -5.96 15.92
N ILE A 118 5.97 -6.73 15.06
CA ILE A 118 4.69 -7.40 15.32
C ILE A 118 4.89 -8.93 15.36
N ILE A 119 5.90 -9.47 14.68
CA ILE A 119 6.21 -10.90 14.66
C ILE A 119 7.60 -11.12 15.26
N PRO A 120 7.75 -11.92 16.33
CA PRO A 120 9.07 -12.26 16.84
C PRO A 120 9.86 -12.97 15.75
N ARG A 121 11.17 -12.70 15.68
CA ARG A 121 12.07 -13.51 14.84
C ARG A 121 11.85 -14.98 15.18
N GLN A 122 11.25 -15.75 14.27
CA GLN A 122 11.43 -17.19 14.29
C GLN A 122 12.93 -17.40 14.10
N ARG A 123 13.62 -17.79 15.18
CA ARG A 123 14.95 -18.37 15.02
C ARG A 123 14.70 -19.64 14.21
N LEU A 124 15.04 -19.60 12.92
CA LEU A 124 15.28 -20.81 12.15
C LEU A 124 16.31 -21.60 12.96
N GLN A 125 15.86 -22.71 13.55
CA GLN A 125 16.75 -23.77 14.04
C GLN A 125 17.10 -24.67 12.86
#